data_AF-A0A5C2H482-F1
#
_entry.id   AF-A0A5C2H482-F1
#
_cell.length_a   1.000
_cell.length_b   1.000
_cell.length_c   1.000
_cell.angle_alpha   90.00
_cell.angle_beta   90.00
_cell.angle_gamma   90.00
#
_symmetry.space_group_name_H-M   'P 1'
#
loop_
_entity.id
_entity.type
_entity.pdbx_description
1 polymer ?
#
loop_
_entity_poly.entity_id
_entity_poly.type
_entity_poly.pdbx_seq_one_letter_code
_entity_poly.pdbx_strand_id
1 'polypeptide(L)'
;MMKNILTGLALSSTLLLAFDIQKEGVEVSYTNSDDEQKSILVKRVKPSECLSVKFAPEVVYGGQNQAAKSVNENCKRSFVTYMGKISKMKFSEKVETVGEVEVMEFLEKASENKNMLLIDSRTEDWFYHETIPGAINVPYRYLKKSQFPEEFEESIAKLGVKVINGKYDFSEAKELLMFCNGAWCGQSPESMKYLVEIGYPEEKMKWYRGGIQAWLSLGLPVVKP
;
A
#
# COMPACT_ATOMS: atom_id res chain seq x y z
N MET A 1 73.27 17.61 -25.97
CA MET A 1 72.21 18.56 -26.38
C MET A 1 70.87 17.97 -25.95
N MET A 2 70.30 18.49 -24.86
CA MET A 2 68.96 18.13 -24.37
C MET A 2 67.89 18.59 -25.38
N LYS A 3 66.90 17.74 -25.65
CA LYS A 3 65.60 18.17 -26.17
C LYS A 3 64.50 17.51 -25.33
N ASN A 4 64.00 18.30 -24.39
CA ASN A 4 62.77 18.01 -23.66
C ASN A 4 61.61 18.04 -24.66
N ILE A 5 60.90 16.92 -24.82
CA ILE A 5 59.59 16.91 -25.48
C ILE A 5 58.55 16.81 -24.38
N LEU A 6 57.98 17.96 -24.05
CA LEU A 6 56.85 18.13 -23.17
C LEU A 6 55.59 17.74 -23.95
N THR A 7 55.18 16.47 -23.91
CA THR A 7 53.85 16.08 -24.42
C THR A 7 52.80 16.44 -23.38
N GLY A 8 52.10 17.54 -23.62
CA GLY A 8 51.01 18.03 -22.79
C GLY A 8 49.89 17.01 -22.67
N LEU A 9 49.51 16.71 -21.44
CA LEU A 9 48.33 15.93 -21.11
C LEU A 9 47.11 16.86 -21.33
N ALA A 10 46.46 16.74 -22.49
CA ALA A 10 45.16 17.38 -22.70
C ALA A 10 44.11 16.61 -21.90
N LEU A 11 43.84 17.04 -20.66
CA LEU A 11 42.60 16.66 -19.98
C LEU A 11 41.45 17.29 -20.78
N SER A 12 40.86 16.52 -21.69
CA SER A 12 39.53 16.84 -22.20
C SER A 12 38.56 16.62 -21.04
N SER A 13 38.25 17.68 -20.30
CA SER A 13 37.08 17.68 -19.42
C SER A 13 35.86 17.50 -20.32
N THR A 14 35.39 16.26 -20.43
CA THR A 14 34.03 16.00 -20.92
C THR A 14 33.09 16.75 -20.00
N LEU A 15 32.58 17.90 -20.45
CA LEU A 15 31.36 18.47 -19.93
C LEU A 15 30.31 17.36 -20.09
N LEU A 16 30.02 16.66 -19.00
CA LEU A 16 28.80 15.90 -18.88
C LEU A 16 27.67 16.94 -18.88
N LEU A 17 27.22 17.32 -20.08
CA LEU A 17 25.88 17.87 -20.22
C LEU A 17 24.96 16.83 -19.61
N ALA A 18 24.27 17.21 -18.54
CA ALA A 18 23.28 16.37 -17.91
C ALA A 18 22.10 16.23 -18.89
N PHE A 19 22.23 15.30 -19.83
CA PHE A 19 21.17 14.93 -20.75
C PHE A 19 19.98 14.45 -19.92
N ASP A 20 18.88 15.21 -19.96
CA ASP A 20 17.63 14.77 -19.37
C ASP A 20 16.98 13.80 -20.34
N ILE A 21 17.40 12.53 -20.26
CA ILE A 21 16.90 11.43 -21.08
C ILE A 21 15.36 11.35 -21.04
N GLN A 22 14.74 11.85 -19.96
CA GLN A 22 13.29 11.90 -19.89
C GLN A 22 12.67 12.89 -20.89
N LYS A 23 13.32 14.01 -21.18
CA LYS A 23 12.83 15.04 -22.12
C LYS A 23 13.36 14.84 -23.53
N GLU A 24 14.65 14.57 -23.64
CA GLU A 24 15.34 14.47 -24.94
C GLU A 24 15.01 13.15 -25.65
N GLY A 25 14.83 12.07 -24.88
CA GLY A 25 14.43 10.76 -25.36
C GLY A 25 15.60 9.84 -25.70
N VAL A 26 15.27 8.56 -25.91
CA VAL A 26 16.19 7.53 -26.38
C VAL A 26 15.64 6.95 -27.66
N GLU A 27 16.45 6.91 -28.70
CA GLU A 27 16.10 6.24 -29.94
C GLU A 27 16.27 4.73 -29.77
N VAL A 28 15.20 3.97 -30.03
CA VAL A 28 15.15 2.52 -29.87
C VAL A 28 14.72 1.89 -31.19
N SER A 29 15.55 0.99 -31.71
CA SER A 29 15.23 0.21 -32.90
C SER A 29 14.54 -1.11 -32.51
N TYR A 30 13.50 -1.49 -33.24
CA TYR A 30 12.79 -2.77 -33.09
C TYR A 30 12.35 -3.31 -34.45
N THR A 31 12.05 -4.60 -34.51
CA THR A 31 11.48 -5.25 -35.71
C THR A 31 9.97 -5.43 -35.50
N ASN A 32 9.14 -4.99 -36.44
CA ASN A 32 7.68 -5.17 -36.35
C ASN A 32 7.25 -6.60 -36.77
N SER A 33 5.94 -6.85 -36.76
CA SER A 33 5.35 -8.11 -37.20
C SER A 33 5.56 -8.44 -38.69
N ASP A 34 6.04 -7.49 -39.47
CA ASP A 34 6.25 -7.61 -40.92
C ASP A 34 7.75 -7.73 -41.26
N ASP A 35 8.59 -8.07 -40.27
CA ASP A 35 10.06 -8.16 -40.36
C ASP A 35 10.78 -6.85 -40.77
N GLU A 36 10.12 -5.70 -40.62
CA GLU A 36 10.70 -4.39 -40.92
C GLU A 36 11.41 -3.81 -39.70
N GLN A 37 12.65 -3.35 -39.89
CA GLN A 37 13.39 -2.63 -38.86
C GLN A 37 12.88 -1.18 -38.76
N LYS A 38 12.31 -0.83 -37.60
CA LYS A 38 11.75 0.51 -37.31
C LYS A 38 12.49 1.14 -36.14
N SER A 39 12.59 2.47 -36.15
CA SER A 39 13.12 3.25 -35.04
C SER A 39 12.00 4.06 -34.39
N ILE A 40 11.97 4.10 -33.06
CA ILE A 40 11.06 4.96 -32.28
C ILE A 40 11.85 5.78 -31.27
N LEU A 41 11.45 7.03 -31.08
CA LEU A 41 11.99 7.88 -30.03
C LEU A 41 11.14 7.74 -28.76
N VAL A 42 11.69 7.09 -27.74
CA VAL A 42 11.05 6.92 -26.44
C VAL A 42 11.39 8.11 -25.55
N LYS A 43 10.41 8.97 -25.25
CA LYS A 43 10.57 10.12 -24.34
C LYS A 43 9.35 10.33 -23.46
N ARG A 44 9.50 11.04 -22.34
CA ARG A 44 8.36 11.50 -21.53
C ARG A 44 7.79 12.77 -22.14
N VAL A 45 6.52 12.72 -22.53
CA VAL A 45 5.75 13.90 -22.89
C VAL A 45 5.08 14.43 -21.63
N LYS A 46 5.48 15.63 -21.19
CA LYS A 46 4.83 16.37 -20.11
C LYS A 46 4.32 17.68 -20.70
N PRO A 47 3.03 17.77 -21.08
CA PRO A 47 2.48 18.98 -21.67
C PRO A 47 2.66 20.17 -20.71
N SER A 48 3.12 21.31 -21.22
CA SER A 48 3.46 22.47 -20.38
C SER A 48 2.24 23.05 -19.69
N GLU A 49 1.05 22.90 -20.28
CA GLU A 49 -0.23 23.26 -19.69
C GLU A 49 -0.50 22.50 -18.38
N CYS A 50 0.05 21.28 -18.23
CA CYS A 50 -0.13 20.46 -17.03
C CYS A 50 0.68 20.94 -15.83
N LEU A 51 1.72 21.76 -16.05
CA LEU A 51 2.52 22.33 -14.95
C LEU A 51 1.72 23.34 -14.11
N SER A 52 0.65 23.90 -14.68
CA SER A 52 -0.23 24.85 -14.00
C SER A 52 -1.38 24.19 -13.22
N VAL A 53 -1.56 22.88 -13.36
CA VAL A 53 -2.58 22.13 -12.63
C VAL A 53 -2.20 22.08 -11.15
N LYS A 54 -2.95 22.82 -10.32
CA LYS A 54 -2.72 22.86 -8.87
C LYS A 54 -3.07 21.52 -8.23
N PHE A 55 -2.23 21.07 -7.31
CA PHE A 55 -2.52 19.89 -6.49
C PHE A 55 -3.59 20.25 -5.45
N ALA A 56 -4.84 19.91 -5.73
CA ALA A 56 -5.96 20.00 -4.79
C ALA A 56 -6.69 18.65 -4.77
N PRO A 57 -7.16 18.15 -3.61
CA PRO A 57 -7.87 16.87 -3.54
C PRO A 57 -9.06 16.79 -4.50
N GLU A 58 -9.79 17.89 -4.70
CA GLU A 58 -10.91 17.97 -5.63
C GLU A 58 -10.41 17.87 -7.08
N VAL A 59 -9.24 18.41 -7.40
CA VAL A 59 -8.65 18.33 -8.74
C VAL A 59 -8.10 16.93 -9.03
N VAL A 60 -7.51 16.28 -8.03
CA VAL A 60 -6.86 14.95 -8.16
C VAL A 60 -7.85 13.79 -8.02
N TYR A 61 -8.88 13.94 -7.18
CA TYR A 61 -9.84 12.89 -6.81
C TYR A 61 -11.31 13.32 -6.99
N GLY A 62 -11.60 14.46 -7.62
CA GLY A 62 -12.99 14.91 -7.83
C GLY A 62 -13.77 14.14 -8.89
N GLY A 63 -13.13 13.21 -9.61
CA GLY A 63 -13.80 12.21 -10.44
C GLY A 63 -14.04 10.89 -9.68
N GLN A 64 -14.72 9.93 -10.30
CA GLN A 64 -14.80 8.57 -9.76
C GLN A 64 -13.43 7.87 -9.91
N ASN A 65 -12.61 7.91 -8.86
CA ASN A 65 -11.25 7.36 -8.85
C ASN A 65 -10.33 7.94 -9.94
N GLN A 66 -10.50 9.22 -10.28
CA GLN A 66 -9.69 9.93 -11.26
C GLN A 66 -9.68 11.45 -11.00
N ALA A 67 -8.82 12.16 -11.73
CA ALA A 67 -8.79 13.61 -11.72
C ALA A 67 -10.18 14.20 -12.07
N ALA A 68 -10.49 15.38 -11.53
CA ALA A 68 -11.75 16.06 -11.79
C ALA A 68 -12.02 16.22 -13.30
N LYS A 69 -13.31 16.27 -13.66
CA LYS A 69 -13.72 16.59 -15.04
C LYS A 69 -13.13 17.92 -15.54
N SER A 70 -12.88 18.86 -14.63
CA SER A 70 -12.29 20.17 -14.91
C SER A 70 -10.80 20.16 -15.27
N VAL A 71 -10.09 19.05 -15.03
CA VAL A 71 -8.69 18.90 -15.47
C VAL A 71 -8.67 18.70 -16.99
N ASN A 72 -7.71 19.32 -17.68
CA ASN A 72 -7.50 19.11 -19.12
C ASN A 72 -7.20 17.61 -19.39
N GLU A 73 -7.83 17.01 -20.40
CA GLU A 73 -7.63 15.60 -20.77
C GLU A 73 -6.15 15.24 -21.00
N ASN A 74 -5.35 16.15 -21.56
CA ASN A 74 -3.90 15.97 -21.76
C ASN A 74 -3.12 15.83 -20.44
N CYS A 75 -3.71 16.29 -19.34
CA CYS A 75 -3.14 16.28 -18.00
C CYS A 75 -3.75 15.20 -17.10
N LYS A 76 -4.80 14.53 -17.56
CA LYS A 76 -5.34 13.36 -16.85
C LYS A 76 -4.42 12.18 -17.12
N ARG A 77 -4.06 11.47 -16.04
CA ARG A 77 -3.56 10.11 -16.22
C ARG A 77 -4.71 9.23 -16.69
N SER A 78 -4.46 8.42 -17.72
CA SER A 78 -5.44 7.53 -18.33
C SER A 78 -6.01 6.49 -17.36
N PHE A 79 -5.34 6.25 -16.23
CA PHE A 79 -5.81 5.41 -15.13
C PHE A 79 -5.13 5.83 -13.83
N VAL A 80 -5.89 5.83 -12.74
CA VAL A 80 -5.35 5.90 -11.39
C VAL A 80 -4.96 4.48 -10.97
N THR A 81 -3.66 4.26 -10.74
CA THR A 81 -3.05 2.92 -10.59
C THR A 81 -3.21 2.27 -9.22
N TYR A 82 -3.95 2.86 -8.27
CA TYR A 82 -4.14 2.18 -7.00
C TYR A 82 -5.42 1.35 -7.05
N MET A 83 -5.30 0.06 -6.77
CA MET A 83 -6.43 -0.89 -6.76
C MET A 83 -7.37 -0.70 -5.54
N GLY A 84 -7.07 0.23 -4.63
CA GLY A 84 -7.79 0.40 -3.37
C GLY A 84 -8.52 1.72 -3.19
N LYS A 85 -8.70 2.15 -1.93
CA LYS A 85 -9.37 3.39 -1.53
C LYS A 85 -8.52 4.05 -0.46
N ILE A 86 -7.94 5.22 -0.77
CA ILE A 86 -7.12 5.96 0.19
C ILE A 86 -8.02 6.41 1.34
N SER A 87 -7.62 6.09 2.57
CA SER A 87 -8.31 6.44 3.80
C SER A 87 -7.51 7.45 4.62
N LYS A 88 -8.23 8.16 5.51
CA LYS A 88 -7.64 9.08 6.50
C LYS A 88 -6.63 8.33 7.38
N MET A 89 -5.69 9.06 7.98
CA MET A 89 -4.70 8.49 8.88
C MET A 89 -5.33 7.86 10.13
N LYS A 90 -6.36 8.52 10.68
CA LYS A 90 -7.13 8.00 11.81
C LYS A 90 -8.40 7.31 11.31
N PHE A 91 -8.66 6.10 11.79
CA PHE A 91 -9.94 5.42 11.61
C PHE A 91 -11.02 6.05 12.50
N SER A 92 -10.72 6.22 13.78
CA SER A 92 -11.48 6.97 14.77
C SER A 92 -10.53 7.56 15.81
N GLU A 93 -11.05 8.32 16.79
CA GLU A 93 -10.21 8.81 17.90
C GLU A 93 -9.86 7.72 18.93
N LYS A 94 -10.52 6.55 18.86
CA LYS A 94 -10.30 5.43 19.79
C LYS A 94 -9.37 4.35 19.25
N VAL A 95 -9.22 4.28 17.93
CA VAL A 95 -8.32 3.32 17.26
C VAL A 95 -6.96 3.98 17.06
N GLU A 96 -5.95 3.45 17.75
CA GLU A 96 -4.59 3.91 17.59
C GLU A 96 -4.02 3.49 16.23
N THR A 97 -3.42 4.43 15.51
CA THR A 97 -2.70 4.13 14.25
C THR A 97 -1.21 4.07 14.55
N VAL A 98 -0.57 2.98 14.15
CA VAL A 98 0.79 2.64 14.54
C VAL A 98 1.75 2.54 13.35
N GLY A 99 3.04 2.68 13.61
CA GLY A 99 4.14 2.43 12.67
C GLY A 99 4.89 1.13 13.00
N GLU A 100 6.03 0.92 12.35
CA GLU A 100 6.77 -0.34 12.39
C GLU A 100 7.36 -0.65 13.77
N VAL A 101 7.80 0.38 14.50
CA VAL A 101 8.37 0.21 15.85
C VAL A 101 7.29 -0.28 16.81
N GLU A 102 6.12 0.35 16.80
CA GLU A 102 5.01 -0.06 17.65
C GLU A 102 4.45 -1.43 17.25
N VAL A 103 4.54 -1.82 15.96
CA VAL A 103 4.22 -3.20 15.51
C VAL A 103 5.20 -4.21 16.12
N MET A 104 6.50 -3.91 16.14
CA MET A 104 7.50 -4.78 16.77
C MET A 104 7.27 -4.92 18.28
N GLU A 105 6.97 -3.82 18.97
CA GLU A 105 6.59 -3.85 20.39
C GLU A 105 5.31 -4.64 20.64
N PHE A 106 4.33 -4.53 19.74
CA PHE A 106 3.10 -5.31 19.80
C PHE A 106 3.39 -6.81 19.64
N LEU A 107 4.23 -7.18 18.67
CA LEU A 107 4.63 -8.57 18.42
C LEU A 107 5.40 -9.18 19.60
N GLU A 108 6.30 -8.43 20.22
CA GLU A 108 7.01 -8.85 21.43
C GLU A 108 6.01 -9.20 22.54
N LYS A 109 5.07 -8.30 22.83
CA LYS A 109 4.02 -8.54 23.84
C LYS A 109 3.09 -9.70 23.46
N ALA A 110 2.69 -9.79 22.20
CA ALA A 110 1.80 -10.83 21.69
C ALA A 110 2.43 -12.23 21.73
N SER A 111 3.76 -12.33 21.67
CA SER A 111 4.48 -13.61 21.79
C SER A 111 4.25 -14.29 23.15
N GLU A 112 4.00 -13.51 24.19
CA GLU A 112 3.72 -13.99 25.55
C GLU A 112 2.22 -13.86 25.93
N ASN A 113 1.46 -13.07 25.19
CA ASN A 113 0.05 -12.76 25.49
C ASN A 113 -0.91 -13.20 24.37
N LYS A 114 -1.56 -14.35 24.57
CA LYS A 114 -2.57 -14.90 23.65
C LYS A 114 -3.83 -14.04 23.46
N ASN A 115 -3.99 -12.96 24.24
CA ASN A 115 -5.08 -12.00 24.07
C ASN A 115 -4.73 -10.85 23.13
N MET A 116 -3.52 -10.81 22.58
CA MET A 116 -3.10 -9.85 21.57
C MET A 116 -2.91 -10.58 20.24
N LEU A 117 -3.54 -10.08 19.17
CA LEU A 117 -3.48 -10.70 17.85
C LEU A 117 -3.05 -9.70 16.79
N LEU A 118 -2.01 -10.06 16.02
CA LEU A 118 -1.71 -9.41 14.76
C LEU A 118 -2.61 -10.03 13.69
N ILE A 119 -3.46 -9.20 13.07
CA ILE A 119 -4.47 -9.62 12.11
C ILE A 119 -4.09 -9.19 10.71
N ASP A 120 -3.86 -10.16 9.83
CA ASP A 120 -3.79 -9.93 8.40
C ASP A 120 -5.19 -9.94 7.80
N SER A 121 -5.69 -8.75 7.44
CA SER A 121 -7.04 -8.57 6.88
C SER A 121 -7.17 -8.89 5.39
N ARG A 122 -6.08 -9.32 4.74
CA ARG A 122 -6.08 -9.68 3.32
C ARG A 122 -6.78 -11.01 3.08
N THR A 123 -7.12 -11.27 1.81
CA THR A 123 -7.60 -12.60 1.43
C THR A 123 -6.49 -13.63 1.54
N GLU A 124 -6.92 -14.87 1.63
CA GLU A 124 -6.13 -16.07 1.89
C GLU A 124 -4.98 -16.20 0.90
N ASP A 125 -5.23 -15.94 -0.40
CA ASP A 125 -4.18 -15.97 -1.44
C ASP A 125 -3.00 -15.05 -1.11
N TRP A 126 -3.26 -13.86 -0.55
CA TRP A 126 -2.20 -12.93 -0.16
C TRP A 126 -1.50 -13.38 1.12
N PHE A 127 -2.26 -13.90 2.09
CA PHE A 127 -1.72 -14.39 3.36
C PHE A 127 -0.78 -15.59 3.15
N TYR A 128 -1.22 -16.58 2.36
CA TYR A 128 -0.42 -17.76 2.03
C TYR A 128 0.74 -17.46 1.07
N HIS A 129 0.67 -16.34 0.32
CA HIS A 129 1.81 -15.89 -0.47
C HIS A 129 2.97 -15.43 0.43
N GLU A 130 2.68 -14.53 1.39
CA GLU A 130 3.59 -14.09 2.45
C GLU A 130 2.84 -13.23 3.48
N THR A 131 3.22 -13.27 4.75
CA THR A 131 2.66 -12.42 5.80
C THR A 131 3.70 -12.02 6.85
N ILE A 132 3.35 -11.10 7.75
CA ILE A 132 4.19 -10.71 8.89
C ILE A 132 4.26 -11.86 9.91
N PRO A 133 5.44 -12.24 10.42
CA PRO A 133 5.56 -13.32 11.40
C PRO A 133 4.63 -13.12 12.60
N GLY A 134 3.92 -14.17 13.00
CA GLY A 134 2.96 -14.14 14.11
C GLY A 134 1.56 -13.61 13.75
N ALA A 135 1.35 -13.15 12.52
CA ALA A 135 0.01 -12.78 12.05
C ALA A 135 -0.90 -14.00 11.87
N ILE A 136 -2.18 -13.83 12.18
CA ILE A 136 -3.24 -14.77 11.77
C ILE A 136 -4.09 -14.13 10.67
N ASN A 137 -4.67 -14.96 9.81
CA ASN A 137 -5.54 -14.46 8.75
C ASN A 137 -6.99 -14.34 9.20
N VAL A 138 -7.53 -13.13 9.09
CA VAL A 138 -8.97 -12.86 9.19
C VAL A 138 -9.36 -11.95 8.00
N PRO A 139 -9.63 -12.54 6.83
CA PRO A 139 -10.00 -11.78 5.64
C PRO A 139 -11.18 -10.83 5.88
N TYR A 140 -11.05 -9.58 5.45
CA TYR A 140 -12.10 -8.55 5.65
C TYR A 140 -13.48 -8.99 5.16
N ARG A 141 -13.52 -9.79 4.09
CA ARG A 141 -14.76 -10.34 3.51
C ARG A 141 -15.51 -11.23 4.49
N TYR A 142 -14.81 -12.01 5.31
CA TYR A 142 -15.42 -12.91 6.28
C TYR A 142 -16.00 -12.19 7.48
N LEU A 143 -15.62 -10.93 7.72
CA LEU A 143 -16.28 -10.09 8.71
C LEU A 143 -17.62 -9.49 8.21
N LYS A 144 -17.99 -9.72 6.94
CA LYS A 144 -19.28 -9.31 6.38
C LYS A 144 -20.32 -10.43 6.50
N LYS A 145 -21.00 -10.49 7.64
CA LYS A 145 -22.02 -11.52 7.98
C LYS A 145 -23.08 -11.74 6.89
N SER A 146 -23.53 -10.68 6.22
CA SER A 146 -24.55 -10.77 5.17
C SER A 146 -24.12 -11.56 3.94
N GLN A 147 -22.82 -11.74 3.75
CA GLN A 147 -22.25 -12.43 2.60
C GLN A 147 -21.61 -13.78 2.99
N PHE A 148 -21.01 -13.87 4.17
CA PHE A 148 -20.28 -15.04 4.65
C PHE A 148 -20.67 -15.35 6.11
N PRO A 149 -21.88 -15.86 6.36
CA PRO A 149 -22.39 -16.03 7.72
C PRO A 149 -21.61 -17.09 8.53
N GLU A 150 -21.18 -18.18 7.90
CA GLU A 150 -20.42 -19.24 8.59
C GLU A 150 -19.01 -18.76 8.93
N GLU A 151 -18.29 -18.21 7.96
CA GLU A 151 -16.94 -17.69 8.17
C GLU A 151 -16.93 -16.46 9.08
N PHE A 152 -18.04 -15.70 9.14
CA PHE A 152 -18.23 -14.62 10.09
C PHE A 152 -18.21 -15.12 11.53
N GLU A 153 -19.02 -16.14 11.85
CA GLU A 153 -19.07 -16.69 13.21
C GLU A 153 -17.70 -17.29 13.60
N GLU A 154 -17.02 -17.99 12.69
CA GLU A 154 -15.65 -18.47 12.91
C GLU A 154 -14.65 -17.32 13.14
N SER A 155 -14.75 -16.25 12.35
CA SER A 155 -13.86 -15.11 12.44
C SER A 155 -14.01 -14.39 13.78
N ILE A 156 -15.24 -14.07 14.20
CA ILE A 156 -15.44 -13.36 15.48
C ILE A 156 -15.10 -14.26 16.68
N ALA A 157 -15.28 -15.58 16.58
CA ALA A 157 -14.84 -16.52 17.61
C ALA A 157 -13.32 -16.51 17.79
N LYS A 158 -12.53 -16.44 16.71
CA LYS A 158 -11.06 -16.27 16.78
C LYS A 158 -10.66 -15.00 17.52
N LEU A 159 -11.47 -13.94 17.41
CA LEU A 159 -11.26 -12.64 18.06
C LEU A 159 -11.75 -12.60 19.53
N GLY A 160 -12.27 -13.72 20.06
CA GLY A 160 -12.77 -13.80 21.44
C GLY A 160 -14.19 -13.28 21.63
N VAL A 161 -14.99 -13.22 20.56
CA VAL A 161 -16.42 -12.86 20.63
C VAL A 161 -17.26 -14.12 20.72
N LYS A 162 -18.19 -14.16 21.67
CA LYS A 162 -19.16 -15.26 21.83
C LYS A 162 -20.56 -14.78 21.48
N VAL A 163 -21.44 -15.70 21.06
CA VAL A 163 -22.87 -15.41 20.88
C VAL A 163 -23.64 -16.05 22.04
N ILE A 164 -24.23 -15.23 22.91
CA ILE A 164 -25.01 -15.66 24.07
C ILE A 164 -26.42 -15.12 23.92
N ASN A 165 -27.41 -16.00 23.84
CA ASN A 165 -28.83 -15.64 23.68
C ASN A 165 -29.08 -14.67 22.49
N GLY A 166 -28.39 -14.89 21.37
CA GLY A 166 -28.51 -14.07 20.17
C GLY A 166 -27.84 -12.70 20.24
N LYS A 167 -27.04 -12.42 21.27
CA LYS A 167 -26.24 -11.19 21.41
C LYS A 167 -24.75 -11.51 21.39
N TYR A 168 -23.96 -10.60 20.83
CA TYR A 168 -22.50 -10.68 20.88
C TYR A 168 -22.01 -10.30 22.29
N ASP A 169 -21.17 -11.14 22.86
CA ASP A 169 -20.46 -10.91 24.12
C ASP A 169 -18.98 -10.66 23.83
N PHE A 170 -18.49 -9.53 24.34
CA PHE A 170 -17.12 -9.03 24.15
C PHE A 170 -16.27 -9.13 25.42
N SER A 171 -16.75 -9.85 26.45
CA SER A 171 -16.05 -10.04 27.72
C SER A 171 -14.63 -10.61 27.53
N GLU A 172 -14.44 -11.48 26.53
CA GLU A 172 -13.16 -12.10 26.16
C GLU A 172 -12.54 -11.52 24.88
N ALA A 173 -13.05 -10.38 24.38
CA ALA A 173 -12.56 -9.77 23.15
C ALA A 173 -11.05 -9.47 23.24
N LYS A 174 -10.32 -9.84 22.21
CA LYS A 174 -8.86 -9.69 22.14
C LYS A 174 -8.45 -8.28 21.71
N GLU A 175 -7.22 -7.90 22.05
CA GLU A 175 -6.59 -6.71 21.48
C GLU A 175 -6.09 -7.04 20.07
N LEU A 176 -6.49 -6.25 19.08
CA LEU A 176 -6.24 -6.51 17.66
C LEU A 176 -5.31 -5.43 17.10
N LEU A 177 -4.20 -5.83 16.49
CA LEU A 177 -3.46 -4.97 15.58
C LEU A 177 -3.73 -5.42 14.16
N MET A 178 -4.44 -4.62 13.37
CA MET A 178 -4.90 -5.02 12.04
C MET A 178 -4.07 -4.35 10.94
N PHE A 179 -3.73 -5.10 9.90
CA PHE A 179 -3.02 -4.58 8.73
C PHE A 179 -3.54 -5.18 7.43
N CYS A 180 -3.19 -4.57 6.31
CA CYS A 180 -3.41 -5.14 4.97
C CYS A 180 -2.24 -4.81 4.04
N ASN A 181 -2.47 -4.64 2.73
CA ASN A 181 -1.38 -4.46 1.77
C ASN A 181 -0.54 -3.20 2.03
N GLY A 182 -1.17 -2.05 2.22
CA GLY A 182 -0.47 -0.80 2.50
C GLY A 182 -1.41 0.40 2.58
N ALA A 183 -0.85 1.62 2.58
CA ALA A 183 -1.60 2.86 2.79
C ALA A 183 -2.77 3.12 1.81
N TRP A 184 -2.79 2.43 0.67
CA TRP A 184 -3.86 2.51 -0.34
C TRP A 184 -4.96 1.46 -0.16
N CYS A 185 -4.74 0.46 0.70
CA CYS A 185 -5.62 -0.68 0.87
C CYS A 185 -6.72 -0.39 1.92
N GLY A 186 -7.97 -0.65 1.53
CA GLY A 186 -9.15 -0.42 2.38
C GLY A 186 -9.61 -1.62 3.20
N GLN A 187 -8.91 -2.75 3.16
CA GLN A 187 -9.38 -4.01 3.75
C GLN A 187 -9.36 -3.99 5.29
N SER A 188 -8.30 -3.49 5.92
CA SER A 188 -8.28 -3.37 7.39
C SER A 188 -9.25 -2.30 7.91
N PRO A 189 -9.42 -1.11 7.27
CA PRO A 189 -10.52 -0.20 7.62
C PRO A 189 -11.92 -0.82 7.51
N GLU A 190 -12.18 -1.61 6.46
CA GLU A 190 -13.48 -2.27 6.29
C GLU A 190 -13.69 -3.36 7.35
N SER A 191 -12.63 -4.10 7.71
CA SER A 191 -12.66 -5.07 8.81
C SER A 191 -13.01 -4.40 10.14
N MET A 192 -12.33 -3.31 10.49
CA MET A 192 -12.62 -2.53 11.70
C MET A 192 -14.05 -2.01 11.69
N LYS A 193 -14.55 -1.54 10.54
CA LYS A 193 -15.93 -1.08 10.39
C LYS A 193 -16.95 -2.18 10.71
N TYR A 194 -16.79 -3.38 10.16
CA TYR A 194 -17.69 -4.51 10.46
C TYR A 194 -17.63 -4.91 11.93
N LEU A 195 -16.44 -4.87 12.56
CA LEU A 195 -16.29 -5.13 13.98
C LEU A 195 -16.99 -4.08 14.84
N VAL A 196 -16.86 -2.79 14.51
CA VAL A 196 -17.58 -1.71 15.19
C VAL A 196 -19.11 -1.86 15.05
N GLU A 197 -19.60 -2.22 13.85
CA GLU A 197 -21.03 -2.42 13.60
C GLU A 197 -21.68 -3.47 14.50
N ILE A 198 -20.92 -4.49 14.93
CA ILE A 198 -21.40 -5.51 15.87
C ILE A 198 -21.15 -5.17 17.33
N GLY A 199 -20.41 -4.08 17.62
CA GLY A 199 -20.13 -3.60 18.97
C GLY A 199 -18.73 -3.96 19.51
N TYR A 200 -17.80 -4.39 18.66
CA TYR A 200 -16.43 -4.68 19.11
C TYR A 200 -15.78 -3.40 19.71
N PRO A 201 -15.14 -3.47 20.88
CA PRO A 201 -14.56 -2.29 21.52
C PRO A 201 -13.47 -1.65 20.66
N GLU A 202 -13.64 -0.39 20.28
CA GLU A 202 -12.67 0.33 19.43
C GLU A 202 -11.31 0.49 20.11
N GLU A 203 -11.29 0.71 21.42
CA GLU A 203 -10.06 0.78 22.23
C GLU A 203 -9.24 -0.51 22.26
N LYS A 204 -9.83 -1.64 21.84
CA LYS A 204 -9.13 -2.92 21.65
C LYS A 204 -8.61 -3.09 20.22
N MET A 205 -8.71 -2.08 19.36
CA MET A 205 -8.22 -2.13 17.98
C MET A 205 -7.11 -1.10 17.75
N LYS A 206 -6.06 -1.54 17.07
CA LYS A 206 -4.97 -0.75 16.52
C LYS A 206 -4.87 -0.99 15.02
N TRP A 207 -4.38 -0.02 14.30
CA TRP A 207 -4.24 -0.09 12.85
C TRP A 207 -2.81 0.18 12.40
N TYR A 208 -2.17 -0.86 11.84
CA TYR A 208 -0.92 -0.68 11.11
C TYR A 208 -1.24 -0.28 9.66
N ARG A 209 -1.36 1.03 9.44
CA ARG A 209 -1.75 1.63 8.16
C ARG A 209 -0.73 1.41 7.05
N GLY A 210 0.56 1.34 7.41
CA GLY A 210 1.65 1.08 6.47
C GLY A 210 1.51 -0.27 5.77
N GLY A 211 0.86 -1.23 6.42
CA GLY A 211 0.63 -2.57 5.91
C GLY A 211 1.93 -3.34 5.64
N ILE A 212 1.79 -4.51 5.03
CA ILE A 212 2.96 -5.35 4.72
C ILE A 212 3.93 -4.68 3.75
N GLN A 213 3.47 -3.76 2.89
CA GLN A 213 4.35 -3.01 1.99
C GLN A 213 5.33 -2.11 2.73
N ALA A 214 4.89 -1.40 3.78
CA ALA A 214 5.79 -0.57 4.57
C ALA A 214 6.77 -1.45 5.37
N TRP A 215 6.30 -2.57 5.91
CA TRP A 215 7.13 -3.59 6.57
C TRP A 215 8.25 -4.10 5.65
N LEU A 216 7.89 -4.53 4.44
CA LEU A 216 8.83 -5.00 3.41
C LEU A 216 9.79 -3.89 2.94
N SER A 217 9.33 -2.63 2.90
CA SER A 217 10.18 -1.50 2.48
C SER A 217 11.35 -1.25 3.42
N LEU A 218 11.24 -1.71 4.68
CA LEU A 218 12.33 -1.68 5.66
C LEU A 218 13.19 -2.96 5.67
N GLY A 219 12.90 -3.92 4.80
CA GLY A 219 13.62 -5.20 4.75
C GLY A 219 13.32 -6.14 5.92
N LEU A 220 12.18 -5.96 6.59
CA LEU A 220 11.77 -6.79 7.72
C LEU A 220 11.27 -8.18 7.26
N PRO A 221 11.41 -9.23 8.09
CA PRO A 221 11.14 -10.60 7.68
C PRO A 221 9.65 -10.87 7.44
N VAL A 222 9.37 -11.79 6.51
CA VAL A 222 8.04 -12.35 6.24
C VAL A 222 8.08 -13.88 6.28
N VAL A 223 6.93 -14.50 6.45
CA VAL A 223 6.77 -15.96 6.45
C VAL A 223 5.70 -16.40 5.46
N LYS A 224 5.78 -17.66 5.04
CA LYS A 224 4.69 -18.39 4.40
C LYS A 224 4.05 -19.29 5.46
N PRO A 225 2.82 -18.98 5.90
CA PRO A 225 2.12 -19.71 6.97
C PRO A 225 1.92 -21.20 6.68
#